data_AF-A0A8H6FLL5-F1
#
_entry.id   AF-A0A8H6FLL5-F1
#
_cell.length_a   1.000
_cell.length_b   1.000
_cell.length_c   1.000
_cell.angle_alpha   90.00
_cell.angle_beta   90.00
_cell.angle_gamma   90.00
#
_symmetry.space_group_name_H-M   'P 1'
#
loop_
_entity.id
_entity.type
_entity.pdbx_description
1 polymer ?
#
loop_
_entity_poly.entity_id
_entity_poly.type
_entity_poly.pdbx_seq_one_letter_code
_entity_poly.pdbx_strand_id
1 'polypeptide(L)'
;MVFNTISVGTAVAPTVIETCFSHYLNRKPLRQMPTAHISYHEGVNLIRQFLAYASHHTVEDVQGFTSQWVPSPRWVKVDEITIPQKCLSGAADAVIAQLGHHGVDKVGGEEWWQWRRDGSVLKAEWIEMRRDFDKRKDEKGKRVMLYVHGGAYFFGSVDEHRYQLQRHARKLEARVFARESYHWNGSHRQY
;
A
#
# COMPACT_ATOMS: atom_id res chain seq x y z
N MET A 1 -17.18 1.78 16.29
CA MET A 1 -17.57 0.50 15.66
C MET A 1 -16.29 -0.13 15.10
N VAL A 2 -16.08 -1.44 15.23
CA VAL A 2 -14.82 -2.10 14.81
C VAL A 2 -14.55 -1.84 13.32
N PHE A 3 -13.36 -1.34 12.96
CA PHE A 3 -12.98 -1.09 11.57
C PHE A 3 -12.51 -2.40 10.91
N ASN A 4 -13.41 -3.05 10.21
CA ASN A 4 -13.15 -4.31 9.49
C ASN A 4 -13.98 -4.41 8.21
N THR A 5 -13.73 -5.45 7.41
CA THR A 5 -14.36 -5.68 6.10
C THR A 5 -15.88 -5.69 6.14
N ILE A 6 -16.49 -6.23 7.20
CA ILE A 6 -17.96 -6.27 7.34
C ILE A 6 -18.50 -4.86 7.59
N SER A 7 -17.88 -4.12 8.51
CA SER A 7 -18.29 -2.75 8.85
C SER A 7 -18.15 -1.79 7.66
N VAL A 8 -17.02 -1.89 6.93
CA VAL A 8 -16.75 -1.11 5.72
C VAL A 8 -17.73 -1.49 4.61
N GLY A 9 -17.94 -2.79 4.40
CA GLY A 9 -18.92 -3.28 3.42
C GLY A 9 -20.33 -2.76 3.70
N THR A 10 -20.75 -2.76 4.96
CA THR A 10 -22.07 -2.24 5.37
C THR A 10 -22.17 -0.74 5.15
N ALA A 11 -21.12 0.01 5.47
CA ALA A 11 -21.09 1.46 5.29
C ALA A 11 -21.18 1.89 3.81
N VAL A 12 -20.57 1.10 2.91
CA VAL A 12 -20.47 1.44 1.49
C VAL A 12 -21.61 0.83 0.64
N ALA A 13 -22.26 -0.24 1.11
CA ALA A 13 -23.32 -0.94 0.38
C ALA A 13 -24.45 -0.03 -0.16
N PRO A 14 -24.96 0.98 0.58
CA PRO A 14 -25.98 1.89 0.05
C PRO A 14 -25.54 2.60 -1.23
N THR A 15 -24.28 3.02 -1.34
CA THR A 15 -23.72 3.66 -2.56
C THR A 15 -23.79 2.78 -3.77
N VAL A 16 -23.41 1.50 -3.59
CA VAL A 16 -23.30 0.54 -4.69
C VAL A 16 -24.68 0.33 -5.27
N ILE A 17 -25.65 0.13 -4.39
CA ILE A 17 -27.07 -0.02 -4.73
C ILE A 17 -27.58 1.25 -5.43
N GLU A 18 -27.42 2.42 -4.81
CA GLU A 18 -27.89 3.70 -5.36
C GLU A 18 -27.27 4.02 -6.72
N THR A 19 -25.96 3.82 -6.86
CA THR A 19 -25.24 4.08 -8.11
C THR A 19 -25.72 3.14 -9.22
N CYS A 20 -25.93 1.85 -8.93
CA CYS A 20 -26.49 0.88 -9.88
C CYS A 20 -27.91 1.26 -10.33
N PHE A 21 -28.80 1.61 -9.40
CA PHE A 21 -30.17 2.02 -9.71
C PHE A 21 -30.21 3.31 -10.54
N SER A 22 -29.45 4.33 -10.15
CA SER A 22 -29.37 5.60 -10.89
C SER A 22 -28.83 5.38 -12.30
N HIS A 23 -27.83 4.53 -12.47
CA HIS A 23 -27.23 4.23 -13.77
C HIS A 23 -28.14 3.37 -14.66
N TYR A 24 -29.06 2.59 -14.09
CA TYR A 24 -30.09 1.88 -14.83
C TYR A 24 -31.19 2.83 -15.33
N LEU A 25 -31.64 3.76 -14.48
CA LEU A 25 -32.77 4.65 -14.76
C LEU A 25 -32.38 5.92 -15.56
N ASN A 26 -31.18 6.46 -15.40
CA ASN A 26 -30.77 7.78 -15.93
C ASN A 26 -29.69 7.70 -17.03
N ARG A 27 -29.76 6.70 -17.92
CA ARG A 27 -28.72 6.46 -18.95
C ARG A 27 -28.55 7.57 -20.00
N LYS A 28 -29.63 8.26 -20.38
CA LYS A 28 -29.62 9.27 -21.45
C LYS A 28 -28.82 10.54 -21.12
N PRO A 29 -28.99 11.18 -19.95
CA PRO A 29 -28.22 12.39 -19.60
C PRO A 29 -26.75 12.12 -19.29
N LEU A 30 -26.39 10.90 -18.88
CA LEU A 30 -25.01 10.54 -18.52
C LEU A 30 -24.11 10.29 -19.74
N ARG A 31 -24.67 10.13 -20.95
CA ARG A 31 -23.97 9.58 -22.14
C ARG A 31 -22.72 10.33 -22.61
N GLN A 32 -22.56 11.60 -22.23
CA GLN A 32 -21.40 12.44 -22.56
C GLN A 32 -20.48 12.71 -21.35
N MET A 33 -20.77 12.13 -20.19
CA MET A 33 -19.99 12.31 -18.96
C MET A 33 -19.14 11.06 -18.66
N PRO A 34 -17.99 11.21 -17.98
CA PRO A 34 -17.19 10.07 -17.52
C PRO A 34 -17.99 9.08 -16.64
N THR A 35 -19.04 9.56 -15.98
CA THR A 35 -19.98 8.78 -15.17
C THR A 35 -20.93 7.89 -15.97
N ALA A 36 -20.87 7.90 -17.31
CA ALA A 36 -21.56 6.94 -18.18
C ALA A 36 -21.05 5.50 -18.03
N HIS A 37 -19.82 5.33 -17.53
CA HIS A 37 -19.25 4.04 -17.23
C HIS A 37 -19.52 3.70 -15.78
N ILE A 38 -20.41 2.73 -15.55
CA ILE A 38 -20.82 2.31 -14.21
C ILE A 38 -19.63 1.97 -13.32
N SER A 39 -18.62 1.27 -13.85
CA SER A 39 -17.40 0.91 -13.12
C SER A 39 -16.60 2.13 -12.65
N TYR A 40 -16.57 3.20 -13.45
CA TYR A 40 -15.90 4.44 -13.08
C TYR A 40 -16.72 5.21 -12.04
N HIS A 41 -18.01 5.41 -12.28
CA HIS A 41 -18.89 6.16 -11.39
C HIS A 41 -19.00 5.50 -9.99
N GLU A 42 -19.23 4.19 -9.98
CA GLU A 42 -19.31 3.39 -8.76
C GLU A 42 -17.97 3.38 -8.02
N GLY A 43 -16.85 3.22 -8.74
CA GLY A 43 -15.52 3.27 -8.15
C GLY A 43 -15.23 4.60 -7.44
N VAL A 44 -15.53 5.73 -8.07
CA VAL A 44 -15.35 7.06 -7.46
C VAL A 44 -16.24 7.24 -6.22
N ASN A 45 -17.51 6.85 -6.30
CA ASN A 45 -18.43 6.98 -5.17
C ASN A 45 -18.03 6.06 -4.00
N LEU A 46 -17.60 4.84 -4.30
CA LEU A 46 -17.10 3.88 -3.32
C LEU A 46 -15.88 4.43 -2.56
N ILE A 47 -14.90 4.97 -3.28
CA ILE A 47 -13.72 5.60 -2.65
C ILE A 47 -14.15 6.78 -1.79
N ARG A 48 -15.06 7.63 -2.27
CA ARG A 48 -15.53 8.81 -1.53
C ARG A 48 -16.22 8.42 -0.21
N GLN A 49 -17.08 7.40 -0.24
CA GLN A 49 -17.74 6.92 0.97
C GLN A 49 -16.79 6.22 1.93
N PHE A 50 -15.85 5.43 1.40
CA PHE A 50 -14.80 4.84 2.21
C PHE A 50 -13.99 5.92 2.94
N LEU A 51 -13.57 7.00 2.26
CA LEU A 51 -12.82 8.09 2.87
C LEU A 51 -13.63 8.83 3.95
N ALA A 52 -14.92 9.05 3.70
CA ALA A 52 -15.82 9.64 4.70
C ALA A 52 -15.93 8.74 5.94
N TYR A 53 -16.11 7.43 5.75
CA TYR A 53 -16.14 6.46 6.86
C TYR A 53 -14.81 6.43 7.61
N ALA A 54 -13.67 6.32 6.91
CA ALA A 54 -12.34 6.29 7.49
C ALA A 54 -12.00 7.55 8.29
N SER A 55 -12.58 8.71 7.94
CA SER A 55 -12.36 9.97 8.67
C SER A 55 -12.90 9.96 10.11
N HIS A 56 -13.74 8.99 10.46
CA HIS A 56 -14.28 8.81 11.81
C HIS A 56 -13.54 7.73 12.62
N HIS A 57 -12.40 7.25 12.14
CA HIS A 57 -11.59 6.19 12.74
C HIS A 57 -10.15 6.62 12.95
N THR A 58 -9.41 5.91 13.81
CA THR A 58 -8.02 6.27 14.11
C THR A 58 -7.08 5.87 12.98
N VAL A 59 -5.88 6.46 12.97
CA VAL A 59 -4.85 6.09 11.99
C VAL A 59 -4.49 4.61 12.12
N GLU A 60 -4.43 4.08 13.33
CA GLU A 60 -4.14 2.66 13.59
C GLU A 60 -5.20 1.73 13.02
N ASP A 61 -6.48 2.11 13.12
CA ASP A 61 -7.60 1.35 12.54
C ASP A 61 -7.49 1.29 11.01
N VAL A 62 -7.24 2.44 10.37
CA VAL A 62 -7.11 2.55 8.91
C VAL A 62 -5.88 1.81 8.41
N GLN A 63 -4.74 1.97 9.10
CA GLN A 63 -3.51 1.26 8.78
C GLN A 63 -3.68 -0.26 8.94
N GLY A 64 -4.25 -0.71 10.06
CA GLY A 64 -4.48 -2.13 10.33
C GLY A 64 -5.39 -2.80 9.30
N PHE A 65 -6.40 -2.09 8.81
CA PHE A 65 -7.28 -2.59 7.75
C PHE A 65 -6.61 -2.60 6.38
N THR A 66 -5.91 -1.54 6.01
CA THR A 66 -5.21 -1.49 4.70
C THR A 66 -3.99 -2.40 4.64
N SER A 67 -3.41 -2.78 5.80
CA SER A 67 -2.30 -3.73 5.90
C SER A 67 -2.74 -5.19 6.12
N GLN A 68 -3.99 -5.54 5.82
CA GLN A 68 -4.42 -6.93 5.88
C GLN A 68 -3.66 -7.78 4.86
N TRP A 69 -3.10 -8.90 5.31
CA TRP A 69 -2.32 -9.79 4.46
C TRP A 69 -3.12 -10.30 3.27
N VAL A 70 -2.51 -10.25 2.08
CA VAL A 70 -3.10 -10.76 0.83
C VAL A 70 -2.31 -11.96 0.32
N PRO A 71 -2.95 -13.12 0.06
CA PRO A 71 -2.25 -14.29 -0.43
C PRO A 71 -1.61 -14.05 -1.80
N SER A 72 -0.38 -14.54 -1.97
CA SER A 72 0.30 -14.54 -3.25
C SER A 72 -0.09 -15.79 -4.08
N PRO A 73 -0.43 -15.63 -5.37
CA PRO A 73 -0.67 -16.79 -6.24
C PRO A 73 0.59 -17.62 -6.46
N ARG A 74 0.44 -18.93 -6.70
CA ARG A 74 1.56 -19.88 -6.90
C ARG A 74 2.53 -19.53 -8.05
N TRP A 75 2.06 -18.77 -9.04
CA TRP A 75 2.87 -18.33 -10.19
C TRP A 75 3.70 -17.06 -9.91
N VAL A 76 3.56 -16.49 -8.72
CA VAL A 76 4.36 -15.36 -8.22
C VAL A 76 5.33 -15.89 -7.17
N LYS A 77 6.59 -15.48 -7.26
CA LYS A 77 7.59 -15.70 -6.23
C LYS A 77 7.70 -14.41 -5.41
N VAL A 78 7.58 -14.57 -4.10
CA VAL A 78 7.73 -13.49 -3.11
C VAL A 78 8.81 -13.92 -2.14
N ASP A 79 9.89 -13.14 -2.05
CA ASP A 79 10.96 -13.35 -1.08
C ASP A 79 11.01 -12.18 -0.12
N GLU A 80 10.72 -12.44 1.15
CA GLU A 80 10.85 -11.46 2.23
C GLU A 80 12.34 -11.30 2.58
N ILE A 81 12.77 -10.06 2.77
CA ILE A 81 14.11 -9.72 3.24
C ILE A 81 14.04 -8.69 4.36
N THR A 82 14.99 -8.79 5.29
CA THR A 82 15.23 -7.76 6.30
C THR A 82 16.24 -6.75 5.74
N ILE A 83 15.90 -5.46 5.79
CA ILE A 83 16.81 -4.39 5.40
C ILE A 83 17.89 -4.26 6.50
N PRO A 84 19.18 -4.40 6.15
CA PRO A 84 20.26 -4.31 7.13
C PRO A 84 20.34 -2.92 7.77
N GLN A 85 20.68 -2.86 9.06
CA GLN A 85 20.84 -1.59 9.80
C GLN A 85 21.84 -0.65 9.12
N LYS A 86 22.92 -1.19 8.53
CA LYS A 86 23.91 -0.41 7.78
C LYS A 86 23.29 0.40 6.62
N CYS A 87 22.28 -0.16 5.95
CA CYS A 87 21.55 0.54 4.89
C CYS A 87 20.68 1.67 5.46
N LEU A 88 20.09 1.47 6.65
CA LEU A 88 19.27 2.48 7.32
C LEU A 88 20.13 3.66 7.79
N SER A 89 21.23 3.38 8.50
CA SER A 89 22.17 4.41 8.94
C SER A 89 22.76 5.16 7.76
N GLY A 90 23.23 4.47 6.72
CA GLY A 90 23.77 5.14 5.53
C GLY A 90 22.73 5.97 4.76
N ALA A 91 21.46 5.56 4.76
CA ALA A 91 20.39 6.37 4.18
C ALA A 91 20.11 7.62 5.02
N ALA A 92 20.14 7.50 6.35
CA ALA A 92 19.98 8.64 7.23
C ALA A 92 21.11 9.66 7.06
N ASP A 93 22.36 9.19 7.02
CA ASP A 93 23.54 10.04 6.76
C ASP A 93 23.39 10.80 5.44
N ALA A 94 22.93 10.12 4.38
CA ALA A 94 22.70 10.75 3.08
C ALA A 94 21.60 11.82 3.12
N VAL A 95 20.52 11.59 3.87
CA VAL A 95 19.43 12.56 4.03
C VAL A 95 19.90 13.78 4.84
N ILE A 96 20.59 13.56 5.95
CA ILE A 96 21.16 14.62 6.79
C ILE A 96 22.13 15.48 5.97
N ALA A 97 23.04 14.84 5.24
CA ALA A 97 23.99 15.54 4.37
C ALA A 97 23.28 16.38 3.30
N GLN A 98 22.21 15.85 2.70
CA GLN A 98 21.44 16.56 1.66
C GLN A 98 20.63 17.74 2.21
N LEU A 99 20.08 17.60 3.42
CA LEU A 99 19.31 18.66 4.08
C LEU A 99 20.22 19.79 4.60
N GLY A 100 21.43 19.44 5.03
CA GLY A 100 22.34 20.33 5.74
C GLY A 100 21.75 20.81 7.08
N HIS A 101 22.54 21.57 7.84
CA HIS A 101 22.13 22.02 9.19
C HIS A 101 20.77 22.72 9.21
N HIS A 102 20.53 23.68 8.32
CA HIS A 102 19.24 24.38 8.24
C HIS A 102 18.05 23.48 7.89
N GLY A 103 18.24 22.47 7.02
CA GLY A 103 17.17 21.55 6.65
C GLY A 103 16.85 20.58 7.78
N VAL A 104 17.89 20.09 8.45
CA VAL A 104 17.79 19.24 9.64
C VAL A 104 17.02 19.94 10.75
N ASP A 105 17.34 21.19 11.06
CA ASP A 105 16.63 21.97 12.08
C ASP A 105 15.13 22.11 11.75
N LYS A 106 14.80 22.36 10.47
CA LYS A 106 13.40 22.49 10.02
C LYS A 106 12.60 21.20 10.14
N VAL A 107 13.25 20.05 9.97
CA VAL A 107 12.58 18.77 10.16
C VAL A 107 12.56 18.33 11.61
N GLY A 108 13.17 19.06 12.55
CA GLY A 108 13.15 18.75 13.98
C GLY A 108 14.37 17.96 14.48
N GLY A 109 15.49 18.04 13.77
CA GLY A 109 16.75 17.39 14.15
C GLY A 109 17.03 16.09 13.40
N GLU A 110 18.09 15.40 13.83
CA GLU A 110 18.61 14.23 13.13
C GLU A 110 17.90 12.93 13.53
N GLU A 111 17.39 12.82 14.75
CA GLU A 111 17.08 11.49 15.34
C GLU A 111 15.61 11.06 15.27
N TRP A 112 14.64 11.97 15.43
CA TRP A 112 13.25 11.57 15.70
C TRP A 112 12.58 10.83 14.52
N TRP A 113 12.85 11.21 13.28
CA TRP A 113 12.31 10.55 12.08
C TRP A 113 13.02 9.22 11.78
N GLN A 114 14.19 9.01 12.37
CA GLN A 114 14.90 7.73 12.36
C GLN A 114 14.38 6.78 13.43
N TRP A 115 13.65 7.27 14.44
CA TRP A 115 13.15 6.46 15.54
C TRP A 115 12.32 5.27 15.04
N ARG A 116 12.58 4.11 15.64
CA ARG A 116 11.84 2.87 15.41
C ARG A 116 11.58 2.24 16.78
N ARG A 117 10.53 1.44 16.87
CA ARG A 117 10.23 0.67 18.09
C ARG A 117 11.36 -0.32 18.36
N ASP A 118 11.74 -0.50 19.63
CA ASP A 118 12.74 -1.47 20.03
C ASP A 118 12.41 -2.89 19.54
N GLY A 119 13.41 -3.58 19.00
CA GLY A 119 13.25 -4.91 18.41
C GLY A 119 12.52 -4.93 17.06
N SER A 120 12.07 -3.78 16.54
CA SER A 120 11.44 -3.72 15.22
C SER A 120 12.49 -3.80 14.11
N VAL A 121 12.16 -4.55 13.06
CA VAL A 121 13.00 -4.69 11.86
C VAL A 121 12.28 -4.11 10.66
N LEU A 122 13.01 -3.46 9.76
CA LEU A 122 12.44 -2.99 8.51
C LEU A 122 12.49 -4.12 7.47
N LYS A 123 11.31 -4.62 7.08
CA LYS A 123 11.18 -5.66 6.07
C LYS A 123 10.86 -5.09 4.69
N ALA A 124 11.20 -5.86 3.67
CA ALA A 124 10.85 -5.61 2.28
C ALA A 124 10.68 -6.93 1.54
N GLU A 125 10.00 -6.89 0.41
CA GLU A 125 9.73 -8.07 -0.40
C GLU A 125 10.24 -7.88 -1.82
N TRP A 126 10.83 -8.94 -2.35
CA TRP A 126 11.07 -9.12 -3.77
C TRP A 126 9.91 -9.88 -4.39
N ILE A 127 9.26 -9.27 -5.37
CA ILE A 127 8.13 -9.86 -6.09
C ILE A 127 8.54 -10.05 -7.55
N GLU A 128 8.43 -11.27 -8.05
CA GLU A 128 8.71 -11.60 -9.44
C GLU A 128 7.81 -12.74 -9.93
N MET A 129 7.68 -12.89 -11.24
CA MET A 129 7.00 -14.06 -11.79
C MET A 129 7.90 -15.28 -11.68
N ARG A 130 7.36 -16.41 -11.19
CA ARG A 130 8.14 -17.64 -10.98
C ARG A 130 8.81 -18.14 -12.27
N ARG A 131 8.08 -18.08 -13.39
CA ARG A 131 8.62 -18.41 -14.73
C ARG A 131 9.86 -17.57 -15.11
N ASP A 132 9.94 -16.32 -14.65
CA ASP A 132 11.02 -15.42 -15.00
C ASP A 132 12.23 -15.64 -14.07
N PHE A 133 11.97 -16.01 -12.82
CA PHE A 133 12.99 -16.52 -11.89
C PHE A 133 13.64 -17.80 -12.42
N ASP A 134 12.84 -18.80 -12.78
CA ASP A 134 13.33 -20.11 -13.26
C ASP A 134 14.19 -19.98 -14.52
N LYS A 135 13.81 -19.08 -15.44
CA LYS A 135 14.57 -18.77 -16.67
C LYS A 135 15.95 -18.19 -16.39
N ARG A 136 16.11 -17.41 -15.32
CA ARG A 136 17.38 -16.73 -14.99
C ARG A 136 18.39 -17.62 -14.27
N LYS A 137 17.97 -18.78 -13.75
CA LYS A 137 18.83 -19.71 -13.00
C LYS A 137 19.79 -18.98 -12.02
N ASP A 138 19.23 -18.10 -11.21
CA ASP A 138 19.94 -17.33 -10.16
C ASP A 138 20.80 -16.14 -10.62
N GLU A 139 20.73 -15.72 -11.88
CA GLU A 139 21.26 -14.40 -12.28
C GLU A 139 20.42 -13.25 -11.69
N LYS A 140 21.09 -12.22 -11.17
CA LYS A 140 20.44 -10.99 -10.70
C LYS A 140 19.66 -10.37 -11.87
N GLY A 141 18.32 -10.38 -11.77
CA GLY A 141 17.44 -9.89 -12.84
C GLY A 141 17.83 -8.49 -13.32
N LYS A 142 17.86 -8.29 -14.64
CA LYS A 142 18.34 -7.05 -15.29
C LYS A 142 17.44 -5.84 -15.06
N ARG A 143 16.19 -6.05 -14.67
CA ARG A 143 15.19 -5.01 -14.43
C ARG A 143 14.68 -5.09 -13.01
N VAL A 144 14.88 -4.00 -12.27
CA VAL A 144 14.43 -3.83 -10.89
C VAL A 144 13.52 -2.61 -10.82
N MET A 145 12.40 -2.74 -10.12
CA MET A 145 11.47 -1.65 -9.83
C MET A 145 11.40 -1.47 -8.33
N LEU A 146 11.87 -0.34 -7.81
CA LEU A 146 11.59 0.07 -6.44
C LEU A 146 10.14 0.58 -6.38
N TYR A 147 9.35 0.03 -5.48
CA TYR A 147 7.97 0.42 -5.24
C TYR A 147 7.78 0.97 -3.83
N VAL A 148 7.28 2.20 -3.76
CA VAL A 148 6.84 2.84 -2.53
C VAL A 148 5.35 3.10 -2.68
N HIS A 149 4.56 2.56 -1.76
CA HIS A 149 3.11 2.73 -1.78
C HIS A 149 2.72 4.19 -1.42
N GLY A 150 1.53 4.60 -1.84
CA GLY A 150 1.02 5.95 -1.66
C GLY A 150 0.31 6.15 -0.32
N GLY A 151 -0.85 6.81 -0.35
CA GLY A 151 -1.76 6.88 0.81
C GLY A 151 -1.38 7.91 1.88
N ALA A 152 -0.65 8.96 1.49
CA ALA A 152 -0.45 10.17 2.29
C ALA A 152 0.05 9.90 3.73
N TYR A 153 0.91 8.88 3.88
CA TYR A 153 1.57 8.47 5.13
C TYR A 153 0.68 7.76 6.17
N PHE A 154 -0.64 7.76 6.04
CA PHE A 154 -1.57 7.17 7.02
C PHE A 154 -2.46 6.05 6.46
N PHE A 155 -2.54 5.92 5.15
CA PHE A 155 -3.40 4.97 4.43
C PHE A 155 -2.54 4.10 3.49
N GLY A 156 -3.02 2.90 3.17
CA GLY A 156 -2.40 2.06 2.16
C GLY A 156 -1.34 1.09 2.67
N SER A 157 -1.07 0.06 1.87
CA SER A 157 0.00 -0.91 2.12
C SER A 157 0.48 -1.57 0.83
N VAL A 158 1.56 -2.35 0.94
CA VAL A 158 1.99 -3.24 -0.15
C VAL A 158 0.98 -4.38 -0.40
N ASP A 159 0.29 -4.83 0.64
CA ASP A 159 -0.77 -5.83 0.52
C ASP A 159 -1.96 -5.32 -0.30
N GLU A 160 -2.41 -4.10 -0.04
CA GLU A 160 -3.50 -3.48 -0.82
C GLU A 160 -3.11 -3.37 -2.29
N HIS A 161 -1.84 -3.07 -2.58
CA HIS A 161 -1.34 -2.90 -3.94
C HIS A 161 -0.80 -4.20 -4.57
N ARG A 162 -0.90 -5.34 -3.88
CA ARG A 162 -0.28 -6.63 -4.25
C ARG A 162 -0.55 -7.02 -5.70
N TYR A 163 -1.80 -6.92 -6.14
CA TYR A 163 -2.18 -7.23 -7.51
C TYR A 163 -1.47 -6.31 -8.54
N GLN A 164 -1.36 -5.02 -8.23
CA GLN A 164 -0.69 -4.05 -9.09
C GLN A 164 0.81 -4.36 -9.22
N LEU A 165 1.48 -4.69 -8.12
CA LEU A 165 2.90 -5.05 -8.12
C LEU A 165 3.15 -6.32 -8.93
N GLN A 166 2.31 -7.34 -8.78
CA GLN A 166 2.37 -8.57 -9.59
C GLN A 166 2.19 -8.28 -11.09
N ARG A 167 1.25 -7.38 -11.42
CA ARG A 167 1.01 -6.97 -12.81
C ARG A 167 2.21 -6.23 -13.40
N HIS A 168 2.85 -5.35 -12.62
CA HIS A 168 4.08 -4.65 -13.00
C HIS A 168 5.23 -5.63 -13.21
N ALA A 169 5.47 -6.54 -12.26
CA ALA A 169 6.49 -7.59 -12.37
C ALA A 169 6.32 -8.40 -13.67
N ARG A 170 5.09 -8.84 -13.97
CA ARG A 170 4.77 -9.61 -15.18
C ARG A 170 4.97 -8.81 -16.47
N LYS A 171 4.52 -7.57 -16.52
CA LYS A 171 4.57 -6.75 -17.76
C LYS A 171 5.98 -6.27 -18.07
N LEU A 172 6.78 -6.01 -17.04
CA LEU A 172 8.14 -5.51 -17.19
C LEU A 172 9.18 -6.63 -17.26
N GLU A 173 8.77 -7.88 -16.98
CA GLU A 173 9.67 -9.02 -16.73
C GLU A 173 10.74 -8.65 -15.68
N ALA A 174 10.30 -7.98 -14.63
CA ALA A 174 11.14 -7.32 -13.64
C ALA A 174 10.97 -7.92 -12.25
N ARG A 175 11.96 -7.67 -11.40
CA ARG A 175 11.87 -7.87 -9.95
C ARG A 175 11.39 -6.58 -9.32
N VAL A 176 10.26 -6.64 -8.61
CA VAL A 176 9.73 -5.49 -7.89
C VAL A 176 10.19 -5.59 -6.45
N PHE A 177 10.86 -4.56 -5.95
CA PHE A 177 11.27 -4.43 -4.56
C PHE A 177 10.32 -3.48 -3.85
N ALA A 178 9.58 -3.96 -2.88
CA ALA A 178 8.57 -3.16 -2.17
C ALA A 178 8.81 -3.20 -0.67
N ARG A 179 8.70 -2.04 -0.01
CA ARG A 179 8.80 -1.95 1.45
C ARG A 179 7.57 -2.59 2.10
N GLU A 180 7.76 -3.63 2.88
CA GLU A 180 6.66 -4.29 3.57
C GLU A 180 6.12 -3.40 4.69
N SER A 181 4.81 -3.46 4.91
CA SER A 181 4.15 -2.76 6.02
C SER A 181 4.06 -3.73 7.19
N TYR A 182 4.37 -3.27 8.41
CA TYR A 182 4.37 -4.11 9.61
C TYR A 182 3.07 -4.91 9.74
N HIS A 183 3.18 -6.24 9.83
CA HIS A 183 2.08 -7.05 10.34
C HIS A 183 1.96 -6.83 11.84
N TRP A 184 0.95 -6.08 12.25
CA TRP A 184 0.56 -5.97 13.65
C TRP A 184 -0.06 -7.31 14.09
N ASN A 185 0.77 -8.21 14.62
CA ASN A 185 0.27 -9.35 15.39
C ASN A 185 -0.16 -8.79 16.76
N GLY A 186 -1.46 -8.66 16.98
CA GLY A 186 -2.07 -7.94 18.10
C GLY A 186 -1.84 -8.45 19.53
N SER A 187 -0.66 -8.99 19.85
CA SER A 187 -0.40 -9.67 21.12
C SER A 187 0.23 -8.81 22.23
N HIS A 188 0.52 -7.52 22.02
CA HIS A 188 1.12 -6.70 23.09
C HIS A 188 0.49 -5.30 23.21
N ARG A 189 -0.68 -5.24 23.84
CA ARG A 189 -1.00 -4.13 24.75
C ARG A 189 -0.38 -4.47 26.11
N GLN A 190 0.79 -3.91 26.40
CA GLN A 190 1.12 -3.61 27.78
C GLN A 190 1.16 -2.09 27.87
N TYR A 191 0.14 -1.55 28.54
CA TYR A 191 0.19 -0.23 29.14
C TYR A 191 1.05 -0.30 30.39
#